data_AF-A0A936KVT7-F1
#
_entry.id   AF-A0A936KVT7-F1
#
_cell.length_a   1.000
_cell.length_b   1.000
_cell.length_c   1.000
_cell.angle_alpha   90.00
_cell.angle_beta   90.00
_cell.angle_gamma   90.00
#
_symmetry.space_group_name_H-M   'P 1'
#
loop_
_entity.id
_entity.type
_entity.pdbx_description
1 polymer ?
#
loop_
_entity_poly.entity_id
_entity_poly.type
_entity_poly.pdbx_seq_one_letter_code
_entity_poly.pdbx_strand_id
1 'polypeptide(L)'
;MNIHERISKLLNVLGYTAAQFADILGVQRSSISHLVTGRNKPSSDFLQKLLSKFPNVSAEWLLLGVGTMYKSNKENTLFDKENTNSIDSKTQVTDVNRDNIKDITIVNQEKKMELNTPPEKIDFENKIKKDSLKVVKIVFFYSDNTFSEYNPS
;
A
#
# COMPACT_ATOMS: atom_id res chain seq x y z
N MET A 1 9.16 -3.18 -6.61
CA MET A 1 7.75 -2.88 -6.28
C MET A 1 7.67 -1.42 -5.88
N ASN A 2 6.81 -0.62 -6.50
CA ASN A 2 6.63 0.80 -6.22
C ASN A 2 5.62 1.04 -5.09
N ILE A 3 5.56 2.27 -4.56
CA ILE A 3 4.64 2.64 -3.48
C ILE A 3 3.17 2.38 -3.83
N HIS A 4 2.76 2.70 -5.06
CA HIS A 4 1.37 2.48 -5.49
C HIS A 4 1.04 0.99 -5.56
N GLU A 5 1.94 0.15 -6.09
CA GLU A 5 1.78 -1.30 -6.09
C GLU A 5 1.65 -1.85 -4.67
N ARG A 6 2.38 -1.27 -3.70
CA ARG A 6 2.30 -1.68 -2.28
C ARG A 6 0.97 -1.32 -1.67
N ILE A 7 0.44 -0.14 -2.00
CA ILE A 7 -0.90 0.26 -1.57
C ILE A 7 -1.96 -0.62 -2.23
N SER A 8 -1.84 -0.94 -3.53
CA SER A 8 -2.73 -1.88 -4.21
C SER A 8 -2.68 -3.27 -3.58
N LYS A 9 -1.48 -3.76 -3.24
CA LYS A 9 -1.30 -5.04 -2.55
C LYS A 9 -1.96 -5.02 -1.17
N LEU A 10 -1.83 -3.92 -0.43
CA LEU A 10 -2.48 -3.76 0.86
C LEU A 10 -4.01 -3.78 0.73
N LEU A 11 -4.59 -3.07 -0.25
CA LEU A 11 -6.04 -3.14 -0.52
C LEU A 11 -6.51 -4.57 -0.79
N ASN A 12 -5.77 -5.29 -1.64
CA ASN A 12 -6.12 -6.66 -2.01
C ASN A 12 -6.09 -7.62 -0.82
N VAL A 13 -5.07 -7.52 0.04
CA VAL A 13 -4.95 -8.37 1.25
C VAL A 13 -6.05 -8.05 2.26
N LEU A 14 -6.42 -6.77 2.39
CA LEU A 14 -7.51 -6.34 3.27
C LEU A 14 -8.91 -6.63 2.70
N GLY A 15 -9.02 -7.01 1.42
CA GLY A 15 -10.29 -7.24 0.75
C GLY A 15 -11.11 -5.96 0.52
N TYR A 16 -10.45 -4.79 0.49
CA TYR A 16 -11.14 -3.51 0.30
C TYR A 16 -11.14 -3.07 -1.16
N THR A 17 -12.29 -2.60 -1.61
CA THR A 17 -12.39 -1.78 -2.83
C THR A 17 -11.74 -0.42 -2.62
N ALA A 18 -11.35 0.26 -3.71
CA ALA A 18 -10.80 1.62 -3.65
C ALA A 18 -11.75 2.61 -2.95
N ALA A 19 -13.07 2.44 -3.14
CA ALA A 19 -14.07 3.28 -2.50
C ALA A 19 -14.13 3.06 -0.97
N GLN A 20 -14.17 1.80 -0.52
CA GLN A 20 -14.14 1.48 0.91
C GLN A 20 -12.87 1.98 1.57
N PHE A 21 -11.73 1.83 0.90
CA PHE A 21 -10.46 2.31 1.42
C PHE A 21 -10.42 3.83 1.58
N ALA A 22 -10.99 4.56 0.62
CA ALA A 22 -11.13 6.02 0.69
C ALA A 22 -12.00 6.44 1.88
N ASP A 23 -13.14 5.77 2.06
CA ASP A 23 -14.09 6.06 3.14
C ASP A 23 -13.45 5.80 4.52
N ILE A 24 -12.72 4.69 4.68
CA ILE A 24 -11.99 4.35 5.92
C ILE A 24 -10.92 5.39 6.25
N LEU A 25 -10.19 5.86 5.25
CA LEU A 25 -9.11 6.84 5.41
C LEU A 25 -9.62 8.29 5.50
N GLY A 26 -10.91 8.53 5.20
CA GLY A 26 -11.46 9.89 5.14
C GLY A 26 -10.81 10.74 4.05
N VAL A 27 -10.59 10.14 2.87
CA VAL A 27 -10.01 10.81 1.70
C VAL A 27 -10.93 10.68 0.50
N GLN A 28 -10.71 11.49 -0.54
CA GLN A 28 -11.53 11.45 -1.74
C GLN A 28 -11.30 10.14 -2.53
N ARG A 29 -12.38 9.51 -2.99
CA ARG A 29 -12.34 8.24 -3.75
C ARG A 29 -11.48 8.33 -5.02
N SER A 30 -11.55 9.46 -5.73
CA SER A 30 -10.72 9.73 -6.91
C SER A 30 -9.22 9.68 -6.59
N SER A 31 -8.81 10.19 -5.42
CA SER A 31 -7.42 10.17 -4.96
C SER A 31 -6.88 8.74 -4.83
N ILE A 32 -7.70 7.79 -4.36
CA ILE A 32 -7.30 6.37 -4.30
C ILE A 32 -7.15 5.78 -5.69
N SER A 33 -8.10 6.01 -6.61
CA SER A 33 -8.02 5.50 -7.99
C SER A 33 -6.75 5.95 -8.72
N HIS A 34 -6.42 7.25 -8.63
CA HIS A 34 -5.22 7.78 -9.27
C HIS A 34 -3.92 7.30 -8.62
N LEU A 35 -3.96 7.04 -7.32
CA LEU A 35 -2.84 6.50 -6.59
C LEU A 35 -2.59 5.04 -6.98
N VAL A 36 -3.62 4.19 -6.99
CA VAL A 36 -3.54 2.75 -7.31
C VAL A 36 -3.06 2.51 -8.75
N THR A 37 -3.43 3.40 -9.68
CA THR A 37 -2.96 3.39 -11.08
C THR A 37 -1.56 3.99 -11.28
N GLY A 38 -0.94 4.51 -10.21
CA GLY A 38 0.42 5.05 -10.26
C GLY A 38 0.56 6.41 -10.93
N ARG A 39 -0.54 7.07 -11.31
CA ARG A 39 -0.50 8.43 -11.89
C ARG A 39 -0.05 9.47 -10.86
N ASN A 40 -0.40 9.27 -9.59
CA ASN A 40 -0.09 10.19 -8.50
C ASN A 40 0.75 9.51 -7.41
N LYS A 41 1.66 10.27 -6.79
CA LYS A 41 2.31 9.88 -5.54
C LYS A 41 1.36 10.14 -4.36
N PRO A 42 1.36 9.28 -3.32
CA PRO A 42 0.65 9.57 -2.08
C PRO A 42 1.17 10.85 -1.43
N SER A 43 0.27 11.65 -0.87
CA SER A 43 0.63 12.77 0.00
C SER A 43 1.11 12.27 1.37
N SER A 44 1.84 13.11 2.09
CA SER A 44 2.23 12.80 3.48
C SER A 44 1.01 12.60 4.38
N ASP A 45 -0.01 13.46 4.25
CA ASP A 45 -1.28 13.33 5.01
C ASP A 45 -1.96 11.98 4.75
N PHE A 46 -1.98 11.53 3.49
CA PHE A 46 -2.52 10.22 3.14
C PHE A 46 -1.75 9.09 3.84
N LEU A 47 -0.42 9.11 3.79
CA LEU A 47 0.42 8.10 4.41
C LEU A 47 0.26 8.08 5.94
N GLN A 48 0.15 9.25 6.57
CA GLN A 48 -0.11 9.37 8.00
C GLN A 48 -1.46 8.76 8.36
N LYS A 49 -2.53 9.10 7.63
CA LYS A 49 -3.87 8.52 7.83
C LYS A 49 -3.86 7.00 7.66
N LEU A 50 -3.18 6.49 6.63
CA LEU A 50 -3.04 5.06 6.39
C LEU A 50 -2.34 4.36 7.55
N LEU A 51 -1.16 4.83 7.95
CA LEU A 51 -0.40 4.22 9.04
C LEU A 51 -1.11 4.35 10.40
N SER A 52 -1.92 5.40 10.57
CA SER A 52 -2.74 5.58 11.78
C SER A 52 -3.93 4.62 11.82
N LYS A 53 -4.60 4.37 10.68
CA LYS A 53 -5.73 3.44 10.58
C LYS A 53 -5.29 1.97 10.55
N PHE A 54 -4.09 1.70 10.04
CA PHE A 54 -3.53 0.35 9.94
C PHE A 54 -2.19 0.27 10.70
N PRO A 55 -2.20 0.31 12.04
CA PRO A 55 -0.99 0.41 12.86
C PRO A 55 -0.06 -0.81 12.73
N ASN A 56 -0.60 -1.95 12.30
CA ASN A 56 0.17 -3.18 12.07
C ASN A 56 0.95 -3.16 10.75
N VAL A 57 0.67 -2.23 9.84
CA VAL A 57 1.43 -2.09 8.58
C VAL A 57 2.80 -1.47 8.87
N SER A 58 3.84 -2.06 8.28
CA SER A 58 5.21 -1.55 8.36
C SER A 58 5.38 -0.31 7.49
N ALA A 59 5.78 0.80 8.10
CA ALA A 59 6.13 2.02 7.39
C ALA A 59 7.38 1.83 6.51
N GLU A 60 8.34 1.02 6.95
CA GLU A 60 9.54 0.69 6.19
C GLU A 60 9.20 -0.06 4.91
N TRP A 61 8.33 -1.07 5.01
CA TRP A 61 7.84 -1.77 3.83
C TRP A 61 7.05 -0.85 2.92
N LEU A 62 6.15 -0.05 3.47
CA LEU A 62 5.33 0.84 2.68
C LEU A 62 6.18 1.89 1.95
N LEU A 63 7.12 2.55 2.60
CA LEU A 63 7.87 3.67 2.04
C LEU A 63 9.08 3.21 1.22
N LEU A 64 9.90 2.32 1.78
CA LEU A 64 11.17 1.90 1.21
C LEU A 64 11.04 0.60 0.40
N GLY A 65 9.99 -0.19 0.63
CA GLY A 65 9.82 -1.50 0.00
C GLY A 65 10.68 -2.59 0.63
N VAL A 66 11.20 -2.35 1.84
CA VAL A 66 12.09 -3.27 2.57
C VAL A 66 11.31 -3.98 3.67
N GLY A 67 11.61 -5.27 3.91
CA GLY A 67 10.99 -6.06 4.96
C GLY A 67 9.59 -6.59 4.63
N THR A 68 8.82 -6.93 5.67
CA THR A 68 7.47 -7.51 5.56
C THR A 68 6.38 -6.43 5.61
N MET A 69 5.24 -6.70 4.96
CA MET A 69 4.09 -5.77 4.93
C MET A 69 3.59 -5.43 6.33
N TYR A 70 3.48 -6.44 7.19
CA TYR A 70 3.09 -6.26 8.57
C TYR A 70 4.33 -6.25 9.46
N LYS A 71 4.27 -5.45 10.52
CA LYS A 71 5.26 -5.49 11.59
C LYS A 71 5.25 -6.90 12.18
N SER A 72 6.42 -7.50 12.32
CA SER A 72 6.55 -8.69 13.16
C SER A 72 6.15 -8.27 14.57
N ASN A 73 5.05 -8.80 15.08
CA ASN A 73 4.86 -8.83 16.52
C ASN A 73 6.06 -9.62 17.02
N LYS A 74 7.05 -8.92 17.60
CA LYS A 74 7.87 -9.52 18.63
C LYS A 74 6.91 -9.75 19.78
N GLU A 75 6.06 -10.77 19.65
CA GLU A 75 5.65 -11.49 20.83
C GLU A 75 6.98 -11.88 21.45
N ASN A 76 7.24 -11.38 22.65
CA ASN A 76 8.33 -11.92 23.46
C ASN A 76 7.92 -13.36 23.74
N THR A 77 8.11 -14.25 22.77
CA THR A 77 8.14 -15.66 23.02
C THR A 77 9.26 -15.81 24.05
N LEU A 78 9.00 -16.54 25.13
CA LEU A 78 10.00 -16.77 26.19
C LEU A 78 11.29 -17.44 25.66
N PHE A 79 11.35 -17.76 24.36
CA PHE A 79 12.40 -18.53 23.70
C PHE A 79 13.30 -17.69 22.76
N ASP A 80 13.04 -16.39 22.55
CA ASP A 80 13.87 -15.54 21.68
C ASP A 80 15.07 -14.87 22.38
N LYS A 81 15.56 -15.46 23.47
CA LYS A 81 16.91 -15.20 23.95
C LYS A 81 17.75 -16.40 23.55
N GLU A 82 18.55 -16.25 22.50
CA GLU A 82 19.98 -16.58 22.42
C GLU A 82 20.48 -16.34 20.99
N ASN A 83 20.74 -15.07 20.65
CA ASN A 83 21.90 -14.73 19.82
C ASN A 83 22.22 -13.22 19.95
N THR A 84 22.72 -12.83 21.12
CA THR A 84 23.40 -11.54 21.28
C THR A 84 24.83 -11.68 20.78
N ASN A 85 25.03 -11.50 19.47
CA ASN A 85 26.33 -11.03 18.99
C ASN A 85 26.38 -9.52 19.24
N SER A 86 27.03 -9.20 20.36
CA SER A 86 27.45 -7.88 20.78
C SER A 86 28.27 -7.20 19.68
N ILE A 87 27.76 -6.11 19.11
CA ILE A 87 28.62 -5.04 18.60
C ILE A 87 28.20 -3.75 19.30
N ASP A 88 29.03 -3.45 20.27
CA ASP A 88 29.18 -2.21 20.99
C ASP A 88 29.42 -1.06 20.00
N SER A 89 28.57 -0.04 20.00
CA SER A 89 28.84 1.25 19.38
C SER A 89 27.98 2.32 20.02
N LYS A 90 28.43 2.72 21.20
CA LYS A 90 28.12 3.99 21.85
C LYS A 90 28.65 5.14 20.99
N THR A 91 27.78 5.92 20.35
CA THR A 91 28.08 7.30 19.89
C THR A 91 26.76 8.07 19.84
N GLN A 92 26.41 8.75 20.94
CA GLN A 92 26.48 10.21 21.09
C GLN A 92 25.55 10.97 20.15
N VAL A 93 24.45 11.41 20.76
CA VAL A 93 23.56 12.48 20.33
C VAL A 93 24.37 13.77 20.22
N THR A 94 24.32 14.43 19.07
CA THR A 94 24.60 15.86 18.98
C THR A 94 23.45 16.52 18.25
N ASP A 95 22.69 17.30 19.00
CA ASP A 95 21.76 18.31 18.53
C ASP A 95 22.42 19.22 17.50
N VAL A 96 21.77 19.38 16.34
CA VAL A 96 22.04 20.53 15.47
C VAL A 96 20.74 21.27 15.25
N ASN A 97 20.81 22.53 15.65
CA ASN A 97 19.75 23.48 15.86
C ASN A 97 18.97 23.79 14.57
N ARG A 98 17.66 23.95 14.74
CA ARG A 98 16.78 24.68 13.83
C ARG A 98 17.27 26.13 13.75
N ASP A 99 17.30 26.69 12.55
CA ASP A 99 16.68 27.98 12.23
C ASP A 99 17.14 28.50 10.86
N ASN A 100 16.18 29.05 10.11
CA ASN A 100 16.30 29.87 8.90
C ASN A 100 16.54 29.16 7.55
N ILE A 101 15.45 28.90 6.81
CA ILE A 101 15.18 29.64 5.55
C ILE A 101 13.66 29.90 5.48
N LYS A 102 13.32 31.20 5.52
CA LYS A 102 12.02 31.77 5.19
C LYS A 102 11.93 32.00 3.67
N ASP A 103 10.69 32.02 3.18
CA ASP A 103 10.21 32.62 1.92
C ASP A 103 10.60 31.96 0.59
N ILE A 104 9.67 31.15 0.05
CA ILE A 104 9.36 31.17 -1.38
C ILE A 104 7.84 31.16 -1.55
N THR A 105 7.31 32.30 -2.00
CA THR A 105 5.92 32.53 -2.40
C THR A 105 5.86 32.62 -3.94
N ILE A 106 4.64 32.45 -4.48
CA ILE A 106 4.13 32.74 -5.83
C ILE A 106 4.47 31.64 -6.88
N VAL A 107 3.57 31.06 -7.70
CA VAL A 107 2.35 31.57 -8.35
C VAL A 107 1.39 30.42 -8.73
N ASN A 108 0.09 30.66 -8.56
CA ASN A 108 -1.00 29.91 -9.19
C ASN A 108 -0.94 30.01 -10.73
N GLN A 109 -1.08 28.89 -11.43
CA GLN A 109 -1.64 28.89 -12.79
C GLN A 109 -2.72 27.82 -12.88
N GLU A 110 -3.97 28.30 -12.87
CA GLU A 110 -5.15 27.53 -13.22
C GLU A 110 -5.10 27.20 -14.71
N LYS A 111 -5.06 25.91 -15.06
CA LYS A 111 -5.41 25.45 -16.39
C LYS A 111 -6.65 24.58 -16.32
N LYS A 112 -7.80 25.20 -16.62
CA LYS A 112 -9.04 24.52 -16.96
C LYS A 112 -8.82 23.71 -18.24
N MET A 113 -9.16 22.42 -18.21
CA MET A 113 -9.49 21.66 -19.40
C MET A 113 -10.75 20.84 -19.09
N GLU A 114 -11.84 21.25 -19.71
CA GLU A 114 -13.05 20.46 -19.86
C GLU A 114 -12.74 19.22 -20.71
N LEU A 115 -13.22 18.05 -20.29
CA LEU A 115 -13.50 16.97 -21.22
C LEU A 115 -14.78 16.25 -20.79
N ASN A 116 -15.87 16.65 -21.45
CA ASN A 116 -17.11 15.91 -21.52
C ASN A 116 -16.84 14.57 -22.21
N THR A 117 -17.01 13.44 -21.54
CA THR A 117 -17.58 12.21 -22.12
C THR A 117 -17.86 11.17 -21.02
N PRO A 118 -18.99 10.44 -21.09
CA PRO A 118 -19.36 9.43 -20.08
C PRO A 118 -18.40 8.23 -20.06
N PRO A 119 -18.15 7.58 -18.91
CA PRO A 119 -17.36 6.35 -18.89
C PRO A 119 -18.16 5.21 -19.54
N GLU A 120 -17.58 4.68 -20.62
CA GLU A 120 -18.01 3.49 -21.32
C GLU A 120 -17.89 2.25 -20.40
N LYS A 121 -18.91 1.39 -20.42
CA LYS A 121 -18.93 0.11 -19.68
C LYS A 121 -17.84 -0.81 -20.26
N ILE A 122 -16.92 -1.29 -19.43
CA ILE A 122 -15.95 -2.30 -19.84
C ILE A 122 -16.58 -3.67 -19.56
N ASP A 123 -17.06 -4.33 -20.61
CA ASP A 123 -17.40 -5.76 -20.58
C ASP A 123 -16.10 -6.58 -20.47
N PHE A 124 -15.98 -7.38 -19.41
CA PHE A 124 -14.85 -8.29 -19.17
C PHE A 124 -14.96 -9.61 -19.95
N GLU A 125 -16.02 -9.79 -20.74
CA GLU A 125 -16.18 -10.98 -21.55
C GLU A 125 -15.55 -10.78 -22.93
N ASN A 126 -14.62 -11.68 -23.28
CA ASN A 126 -14.05 -11.87 -24.62
C ASN A 126 -12.75 -11.13 -24.95
N LYS A 127 -11.68 -11.44 -24.21
CA LYS A 127 -10.32 -11.37 -24.81
C LYS A 127 -9.29 -12.34 -24.23
N ILE A 128 -9.64 -13.63 -24.16
CA ILE A 128 -8.63 -14.68 -23.97
C ILE A 128 -8.81 -15.70 -25.10
N LYS A 129 -7.85 -15.73 -26.03
CA LYS A 129 -7.71 -16.82 -27.01
C LYS A 129 -7.52 -18.11 -26.20
N LYS A 130 -8.48 -19.04 -26.32
CA LYS A 130 -8.71 -20.17 -25.41
C LYS A 130 -7.72 -21.33 -25.57
N ASP A 131 -6.83 -21.30 -26.56
CA ASP A 131 -5.98 -22.43 -26.87
C ASP A 131 -4.61 -22.27 -26.23
N SER A 132 -4.46 -22.83 -25.02
CA SER A 132 -3.23 -23.29 -24.34
C SER A 132 -3.12 -22.98 -22.84
N LEU A 133 -4.14 -22.39 -22.21
CA LEU A 133 -4.09 -22.16 -20.76
C LEU A 133 -4.23 -23.49 -19.99
N LYS A 134 -3.12 -23.99 -19.46
CA LYS A 134 -3.11 -25.07 -18.47
C LYS A 134 -3.39 -24.46 -17.09
N VAL A 135 -4.47 -24.87 -16.46
CA VAL A 135 -4.74 -24.52 -15.05
C VAL A 135 -3.68 -25.22 -14.21
N VAL A 136 -2.93 -24.46 -13.40
CA VAL A 136 -1.88 -24.98 -12.52
C VAL A 136 -2.43 -25.20 -11.10
N LYS A 137 -3.34 -24.32 -10.65
CA LYS A 137 -3.85 -24.29 -9.28
C LYS A 137 -5.13 -23.46 -9.22
N ILE A 138 -6.08 -23.90 -8.39
CA ILE A 138 -7.31 -23.19 -8.04
C ILE A 138 -7.35 -23.06 -6.51
N VAL A 139 -7.71 -21.89 -6.00
CA VAL A 139 -7.88 -21.64 -4.57
C VAL A 139 -9.32 -21.18 -4.33
N PHE A 140 -10.07 -21.91 -3.52
CA PHE A 140 -11.42 -21.54 -3.09
C PHE A 140 -11.36 -20.80 -1.76
N PHE A 141 -12.05 -19.67 -1.64
CA PHE A 141 -12.21 -18.93 -0.38
C PHE A 141 -13.65 -19.09 0.12
N TYR A 142 -13.81 -19.37 1.40
CA TYR A 142 -15.10 -19.56 2.06
C TYR A 142 -15.45 -18.36 2.94
N SER A 143 -16.74 -18.21 3.27
CA SER A 143 -17.25 -17.10 4.08
C SER A 143 -16.80 -17.12 5.54
N ASP A 144 -16.29 -18.26 6.01
CA ASP A 144 -15.73 -18.44 7.35
C ASP A 144 -14.22 -18.12 7.41
N ASN A 145 -13.70 -17.41 6.39
CA ASN A 145 -12.30 -17.08 6.21
C ASN A 145 -11.36 -18.28 6.03
N THR A 146 -11.90 -19.47 5.74
CA THR A 146 -11.08 -20.64 5.36
C THR A 146 -10.83 -20.66 3.85
N PHE A 147 -9.87 -21.47 3.42
CA PHE A 147 -9.61 -21.71 1.99
C PHE A 147 -9.27 -23.17 1.71
N SER A 148 -9.51 -23.61 0.48
CA SER A 148 -9.07 -24.91 -0.03
C SER A 148 -8.30 -24.76 -1.35
N GLU A 149 -7.34 -25.65 -1.57
CA GLU A 149 -6.48 -25.66 -2.74
C GLU A 149 -6.77 -26.89 -3.60
N TYR A 150 -6.90 -26.67 -4.91
CA TYR A 150 -7.05 -27.73 -5.90
C TYR A 150 -5.96 -27.59 -6.98
N ASN A 151 -5.16 -28.64 -7.14
CA ASN A 151 -4.11 -28.73 -8.14
C ASN A 151 -4.54 -29.74 -9.22
N PRO A 152 -5.16 -29.30 -10.34
CA PRO A 152 -5.50 -30.20 -11.43
C PRO A 152 -4.20 -30.75 -12.05
N SER A 153 -4.13 -32.08 -12.21
CA SER A 153 -2.98 -32.78 -12.81
C SER A 153 -2.71 -32.33 -14.25
#